data_AF-A0A419J6S1-F1
#
_entry.id   AF-A0A419J6S1-F1
#
_cell.length_a   1.000
_cell.length_b   1.000
_cell.length_c   1.000
_cell.angle_alpha   90.00
_cell.angle_beta   90.00
_cell.angle_gamma   90.00
#
_symmetry.space_group_name_H-M   'P 1'
#
loop_
_entity.id
_entity.type
_entity.pdbx_description
1 polymer ?
#
loop_
_entity_poly.entity_id
_entity_poly.type
_entity_poly.pdbx_seq_one_letter_code
_entity_poly.pdbx_strand_id
1 'polypeptide(L)'
;MKLSLSGRLIEIRYRYCEMSVPEFMEFAQKCGYEAVELRATQITDEVTLEEASKLRKLADDLGLEVSCITPPKISNDETGLQRLRRFGEIAKALNCETLKVWVGDIAWMQKACDLLKPMGLVAATQIHTGGPFETIDLCLKSLEKINRENFRILYDPANLFEAGEDYGENSVKRLGKWIGQLSVQNIRVASPDEEGAWEYKGRYFTRCLLGDPRGLDYESVFRGLRAIGFDGYVTVNEPKPTRMDVEEFAKTFAEKLRKLMRQP
;
A
#
# COMPACT_ATOMS: atom_id res chain seq x y z
N MET A 1 13.10 -7.20 4.99
CA MET A 1 12.07 -6.51 4.20
C MET A 1 11.86 -7.30 2.92
N LYS A 2 10.64 -7.36 2.39
CA LYS A 2 10.31 -8.05 1.12
C LYS A 2 9.72 -7.09 0.10
N LEU A 3 10.04 -7.28 -1.18
CA LEU A 3 9.44 -6.47 -2.25
C LEU A 3 8.04 -6.96 -2.61
N SER A 4 7.08 -6.05 -2.59
CA SER A 4 5.72 -6.29 -3.03
C SER A 4 5.35 -5.41 -4.23
N LEU A 5 4.52 -5.92 -5.13
CA LEU A 5 3.97 -5.15 -6.23
C LEU A 5 2.46 -4.95 -6.02
N SER A 6 1.99 -3.70 -6.02
CA SER A 6 0.56 -3.42 -5.97
C SER A 6 -0.08 -3.65 -7.34
N GLY A 7 -1.24 -4.30 -7.34
CA GLY A 7 -2.11 -4.42 -8.51
C GLY A 7 -2.60 -3.08 -9.06
N ARG A 8 -2.28 -1.95 -8.42
CA ARG A 8 -2.52 -0.61 -8.99
C ARG A 8 -1.82 -0.43 -10.34
N LEU A 9 -0.69 -1.10 -10.56
CA LEU A 9 0.10 -0.99 -11.79
C LEU A 9 -0.67 -1.43 -13.04
N ILE A 10 -1.63 -2.36 -12.88
CA ILE A 10 -2.44 -2.91 -13.97
C ILE A 10 -3.89 -2.40 -13.95
N GLU A 11 -4.23 -1.53 -13.00
CA GLU A 11 -5.57 -1.02 -12.78
C GLU A 11 -5.84 0.21 -13.65
N ILE A 12 -6.90 0.15 -14.46
CA ILE A 12 -7.31 1.25 -15.33
C ILE A 12 -8.52 1.95 -14.72
N ARG A 13 -8.32 3.24 -14.38
CA ARG A 13 -9.33 4.15 -13.82
C ARG A 13 -10.11 3.58 -12.62
N TYR A 14 -9.49 2.69 -11.84
CA TYR A 14 -10.14 2.02 -10.69
C TYR A 14 -11.40 1.21 -11.07
N ARG A 15 -11.47 0.73 -12.32
CA ARG A 15 -12.66 0.02 -12.85
C ARG A 15 -12.36 -1.41 -13.28
N TYR A 16 -11.28 -1.61 -14.03
CA TYR A 16 -10.90 -2.92 -14.55
C TYR A 16 -9.37 -3.06 -14.56
N CYS A 17 -8.90 -4.29 -14.73
CA CYS A 17 -7.48 -4.61 -14.84
C CYS A 17 -7.15 -5.11 -16.26
N GLU A 18 -5.97 -4.80 -16.76
CA GLU A 18 -5.48 -5.31 -18.05
C GLU A 18 -4.95 -6.74 -17.96
N MET A 19 -4.64 -7.19 -16.75
CA MET A 19 -4.26 -8.57 -16.43
C MET A 19 -5.27 -9.14 -15.45
N SER A 20 -5.56 -10.43 -15.60
CA SER A 20 -6.19 -11.20 -14.53
C SER A 20 -5.26 -11.29 -13.31
N VAL A 21 -5.80 -11.67 -12.16
CA VAL A 21 -4.99 -11.84 -10.93
C VAL A 21 -3.89 -12.89 -11.10
N PRO A 22 -4.14 -14.06 -11.74
CA PRO A 22 -3.08 -15.02 -12.06
C PRO A 22 -1.96 -14.45 -12.93
N GLU A 23 -2.31 -13.81 -14.05
CA GLU A 23 -1.32 -13.19 -14.96
C GLU A 23 -0.51 -12.11 -14.24
N PHE A 24 -1.13 -11.35 -13.35
CA PHE A 24 -0.45 -10.36 -12.52
C PHE A 24 0.55 -10.98 -11.55
N MET A 25 0.20 -12.09 -10.91
CA MET A 25 1.12 -12.81 -10.01
C MET A 25 2.32 -13.35 -10.78
N GLU A 26 2.09 -13.98 -11.93
CA GLU A 26 3.18 -14.44 -12.82
C GLU A 26 4.06 -13.27 -13.28
N PHE A 27 3.45 -12.14 -13.65
CA PHE A 27 4.16 -10.91 -14.00
C PHE A 27 5.01 -10.36 -12.84
N ALA A 28 4.47 -10.33 -11.62
CA ALA A 28 5.19 -9.87 -10.43
C ALA A 28 6.41 -10.77 -10.14
N GLN A 29 6.23 -12.09 -10.21
CA GLN A 29 7.31 -13.06 -10.07
C GLN A 29 8.39 -12.85 -11.15
N LYS A 30 7.99 -12.67 -12.41
CA LYS A 30 8.90 -12.41 -13.55
C LYS A 30 9.71 -11.12 -13.37
N CYS A 31 9.09 -10.10 -12.79
CA CYS A 31 9.77 -8.84 -12.45
C CYS A 31 10.62 -8.93 -11.18
N GLY A 32 10.62 -10.08 -10.50
CA GLY A 32 11.41 -10.35 -9.32
C GLY A 32 10.80 -9.77 -8.04
N TYR A 33 9.48 -9.69 -7.92
CA TYR A 33 8.84 -9.37 -6.64
C TYR A 33 8.65 -10.64 -5.82
N GLU A 34 8.53 -10.48 -4.50
CA GLU A 34 8.36 -11.57 -3.52
C GLU A 34 6.93 -11.61 -2.98
N ALA A 35 6.16 -10.56 -3.21
CA ALA A 35 4.78 -10.45 -2.78
C ALA A 35 3.94 -9.60 -3.73
N VAL A 36 2.62 -9.66 -3.56
CA VAL A 36 1.66 -8.80 -4.24
C VAL A 36 0.67 -8.16 -3.27
N GLU A 37 0.27 -6.92 -3.55
CA GLU A 37 -0.90 -6.28 -2.94
C GLU A 37 -2.08 -6.33 -3.93
N LEU A 38 -3.22 -6.87 -3.48
CA LEU A 38 -4.41 -7.00 -4.32
C LEU A 38 -5.48 -5.96 -3.92
N ARG A 39 -6.05 -5.28 -4.90
CA ARG A 39 -7.00 -4.18 -4.71
C ARG A 39 -8.44 -4.65 -4.90
N ALA A 40 -9.37 -3.73 -4.64
CA ALA A 40 -10.81 -3.94 -4.77
C ALA A 40 -11.27 -4.39 -6.18
N THR A 41 -10.48 -4.09 -7.21
CA THR A 41 -10.72 -4.53 -8.60
C THR A 41 -10.17 -5.93 -8.90
N GLN A 42 -9.34 -6.49 -8.01
CA GLN A 42 -8.75 -7.83 -8.14
C GLN A 42 -9.39 -8.84 -7.18
N ILE A 43 -9.60 -8.42 -5.93
CA ILE A 43 -10.37 -9.16 -4.93
C ILE A 43 -11.76 -8.53 -4.93
N THR A 44 -12.55 -8.87 -5.95
CA THR A 44 -13.85 -8.24 -6.21
C THR A 44 -14.89 -8.60 -5.14
N ASP A 45 -16.09 -8.01 -5.24
CA ASP A 45 -17.16 -8.28 -4.29
C ASP A 45 -17.61 -9.74 -4.32
N GLU A 46 -17.50 -10.38 -5.48
CA GLU A 46 -18.00 -11.71 -5.79
C GLU A 46 -17.01 -12.82 -5.42
N VAL A 47 -15.77 -12.47 -5.06
CA VAL A 47 -14.70 -13.44 -4.78
C VAL A 47 -15.12 -14.49 -3.75
N THR A 48 -14.90 -15.75 -4.09
CA THR A 48 -15.23 -16.90 -3.25
C THR A 48 -14.02 -17.39 -2.47
N LEU A 49 -14.25 -18.17 -1.40
CA LEU A 49 -13.17 -18.84 -0.67
C LEU A 49 -12.41 -19.85 -1.56
N GLU A 50 -13.11 -20.48 -2.50
CA GLU A 50 -12.49 -21.41 -3.46
C GLU A 50 -11.54 -20.67 -4.41
N GLU A 51 -11.98 -19.54 -4.98
CA GLU A 51 -11.11 -18.70 -5.81
C GLU A 51 -9.92 -18.15 -5.02
N ALA A 52 -10.15 -17.67 -3.79
CA ALA A 52 -9.08 -17.22 -2.90
C ALA A 52 -8.07 -18.36 -2.62
N SER A 53 -8.53 -19.59 -2.41
CA SER A 53 -7.67 -20.75 -2.18
C SER A 53 -6.88 -21.13 -3.44
N LYS A 54 -7.48 -21.00 -4.64
CA LYS A 54 -6.78 -21.19 -5.92
C LYS A 54 -5.67 -20.16 -6.11
N LEU A 55 -5.95 -18.88 -5.80
CA LEU A 55 -4.96 -17.80 -5.84
C LEU A 55 -3.84 -18.01 -4.82
N ARG A 56 -4.16 -18.51 -3.61
CA ARG A 56 -3.14 -18.89 -2.63
C ARG A 56 -2.21 -19.97 -3.16
N LYS A 57 -2.77 -21.05 -3.71
CA LYS A 57 -1.96 -22.12 -4.31
C LYS A 57 -1.05 -21.60 -5.42
N LEU A 58 -1.58 -20.76 -6.32
CA LEU A 58 -0.77 -20.14 -7.37
C LEU A 58 0.35 -19.29 -6.80
N ALA A 59 0.06 -18.49 -5.78
CA ALA A 59 1.08 -17.69 -5.11
C ALA A 59 2.15 -18.58 -4.45
N ASP A 60 1.79 -19.72 -3.85
CA ASP A 60 2.75 -20.70 -3.33
C ASP A 60 3.62 -21.31 -4.45
N ASP A 61 3.01 -21.72 -5.56
CA ASP A 61 3.70 -22.29 -6.72
C ASP A 61 4.70 -21.28 -7.35
N LEU A 62 4.40 -19.99 -7.26
CA LEU A 62 5.25 -18.89 -7.73
C LEU A 62 6.26 -18.39 -6.67
N GLY A 63 6.17 -18.87 -5.42
CA GLY A 63 6.97 -18.37 -4.30
C GLY A 63 6.64 -16.92 -3.90
N LEU A 64 5.38 -16.50 -4.06
CA LEU A 64 4.87 -15.17 -3.73
C LEU A 64 4.06 -15.17 -2.44
N GLU A 65 4.19 -14.09 -1.67
CA GLU A 65 3.30 -13.74 -0.57
C GLU A 65 2.19 -12.78 -1.01
N VAL A 66 1.12 -12.67 -0.21
CA VAL A 66 0.10 -11.62 -0.41
C VAL A 66 0.27 -10.63 0.72
N SER A 67 0.81 -9.45 0.41
CA SER A 67 1.20 -8.48 1.44
C SER A 67 0.01 -7.75 2.05
N CYS A 68 -1.01 -7.47 1.23
CA CYS A 68 -2.20 -6.77 1.64
C CYS A 68 -3.34 -7.01 0.65
N ILE A 69 -4.58 -7.03 1.14
CA ILE A 69 -5.78 -6.94 0.28
C ILE A 69 -6.61 -5.69 0.60
N THR A 70 -7.29 -5.14 -0.40
CA THR A 70 -8.27 -4.05 -0.22
C THR A 70 -9.69 -4.58 -0.45
N PRO A 71 -10.49 -4.78 0.61
CA PRO A 71 -11.88 -5.16 0.47
C PRO A 71 -12.68 -4.07 -0.29
N PRO A 72 -13.39 -4.41 -1.38
CA PRO A 72 -14.26 -3.46 -2.09
C PRO A 72 -15.43 -3.03 -1.20
N LYS A 73 -16.07 -1.88 -1.46
CA LYS A 73 -17.39 -1.41 -0.94
C LYS A 73 -17.67 -1.53 0.58
N ILE A 74 -16.67 -1.39 1.45
CA ILE A 74 -16.89 -1.40 2.91
C ILE A 74 -17.57 -0.08 3.32
N SER A 75 -18.77 -0.17 3.92
CA SER A 75 -19.53 0.96 4.47
C SER A 75 -19.24 1.20 5.96
N ASN A 76 -19.57 2.38 6.47
CA ASN A 76 -19.40 2.75 7.89
C ASN A 76 -20.59 2.33 8.77
N ASP A 77 -21.18 1.17 8.51
CA ASP A 77 -22.32 0.61 9.24
C ASP A 77 -22.10 -0.87 9.58
N GLU A 78 -23.12 -1.54 10.13
CA GLU A 78 -23.08 -2.95 10.48
C GLU A 78 -22.91 -3.86 9.25
N THR A 79 -23.50 -3.49 8.11
CA THR A 79 -23.32 -4.19 6.84
C THR A 79 -21.85 -4.18 6.43
N GLY A 80 -21.16 -3.06 6.63
CA GLY A 80 -19.72 -2.93 6.40
C GLY A 80 -18.89 -3.86 7.28
N LEU A 81 -19.25 -4.00 8.56
CA LEU A 81 -18.57 -4.93 9.49
C LEU A 81 -18.80 -6.39 9.10
N GLN A 82 -20.03 -6.77 8.74
CA GLN A 82 -20.33 -8.12 8.24
C GLN A 82 -19.52 -8.44 6.98
N ARG A 83 -19.41 -7.46 6.08
CA ARG A 83 -18.63 -7.60 4.87
C ARG A 83 -17.13 -7.67 5.15
N LEU A 84 -16.62 -6.87 6.09
CA LEU A 84 -15.23 -6.97 6.55
C LEU A 84 -14.93 -8.35 7.14
N ARG A 85 -15.85 -8.93 7.93
CA ARG A 85 -15.72 -10.31 8.45
C ARG A 85 -15.56 -11.32 7.30
N ARG A 86 -16.42 -11.24 6.29
CA ARG A 86 -16.32 -12.11 5.10
C ARG A 86 -14.95 -11.96 4.42
N PHE A 87 -14.49 -10.73 4.19
CA PHE A 87 -13.18 -10.50 3.60
C PHE A 87 -12.02 -10.91 4.51
N GLY A 88 -12.22 -10.96 5.83
CA GLY A 88 -11.27 -11.57 6.75
C GLY A 88 -11.07 -13.07 6.48
N GLU A 89 -12.13 -13.81 6.18
CA GLU A 89 -11.97 -15.23 5.78
C GLU A 89 -11.32 -15.37 4.40
N ILE A 90 -11.59 -14.46 3.46
CA ILE A 90 -10.87 -14.39 2.17
C ILE A 90 -9.39 -14.11 2.40
N ALA A 91 -9.04 -13.18 3.29
CA ALA A 91 -7.67 -12.86 3.65
C ALA A 91 -6.94 -14.09 4.22
N LYS A 92 -7.60 -14.84 5.12
CA LYS A 92 -7.07 -16.10 5.65
C LYS A 92 -6.85 -17.15 4.57
N ALA A 93 -7.80 -17.32 3.64
CA ALA A 93 -7.65 -18.24 2.52
C ALA A 93 -6.46 -17.86 1.62
N LEU A 94 -6.18 -16.56 1.46
CA LEU A 94 -5.01 -16.02 0.76
C LEU A 94 -3.71 -16.04 1.57
N ASN A 95 -3.74 -16.49 2.83
CA ASN A 95 -2.64 -16.33 3.79
C ASN A 95 -2.12 -14.88 3.84
N CYS A 96 -3.05 -13.92 3.90
CA CYS A 96 -2.79 -12.49 3.99
C CYS A 96 -3.29 -11.97 5.34
N GLU A 97 -2.40 -11.34 6.10
CA GLU A 97 -2.72 -10.83 7.44
C GLU A 97 -3.34 -9.43 7.42
N THR A 98 -3.14 -8.65 6.36
CA THR A 98 -3.44 -7.21 6.33
C THR A 98 -4.58 -6.86 5.38
N LEU A 99 -5.63 -6.23 5.93
CA LEU A 99 -6.75 -5.67 5.17
C LEU A 99 -6.67 -4.15 5.18
N LYS A 100 -6.53 -3.55 3.99
CA LYS A 100 -6.55 -2.11 3.79
C LYS A 100 -7.97 -1.58 3.82
N VAL A 101 -8.32 -0.84 4.87
CA VAL A 101 -9.66 -0.31 5.10
C VAL A 101 -9.59 1.06 5.77
N TRP A 102 -10.44 1.98 5.30
CA TRP A 102 -10.74 3.23 5.98
C TRP A 102 -12.12 3.71 5.53
N VAL A 103 -12.98 4.06 6.48
CA VAL A 103 -14.36 4.49 6.22
C VAL A 103 -14.68 5.87 6.82
N GLY A 104 -13.67 6.62 7.23
CA GLY A 104 -13.87 7.97 7.79
C GLY A 104 -14.33 8.02 9.25
N ASP A 105 -14.46 6.88 9.93
CA ASP A 105 -15.02 6.81 11.28
C ASP A 105 -14.12 6.02 12.24
N ILE A 106 -13.67 6.66 13.32
CA ILE A 106 -12.78 6.08 14.32
C ILE A 106 -13.47 4.97 15.12
N ALA A 107 -14.72 5.17 15.54
CA ALA A 107 -15.44 4.19 16.35
C ALA A 107 -15.74 2.92 15.54
N TRP A 108 -16.05 3.09 14.25
CA TRP A 108 -16.16 1.98 13.31
C TRP A 108 -14.82 1.27 13.16
N MET A 109 -13.71 2.00 12.99
CA MET A 109 -12.38 1.38 12.87
C MET A 109 -11.96 0.61 14.12
N GLN A 110 -12.34 1.08 15.32
CA GLN A 110 -12.18 0.31 16.55
C GLN A 110 -12.94 -1.02 16.48
N LYS A 111 -14.24 -0.98 16.13
CA LYS A 111 -15.05 -2.21 15.97
C LYS A 111 -14.45 -3.15 14.91
N ALA A 112 -13.97 -2.62 13.79
CA ALA A 112 -13.29 -3.38 12.75
C ALA A 112 -12.03 -4.06 13.27
N CYS A 113 -11.21 -3.37 14.08
CA CYS A 113 -10.04 -3.97 14.71
C CYS A 113 -10.43 -5.09 15.69
N ASP A 114 -11.45 -4.88 16.54
CA ASP A 114 -11.96 -5.93 17.46
C ASP A 114 -12.45 -7.16 16.71
N LEU A 115 -13.15 -6.94 15.59
CA LEU A 115 -13.67 -7.98 14.73
C LEU A 115 -12.54 -8.84 14.13
N LEU A 116 -11.46 -8.21 13.67
CA LEU A 116 -10.34 -8.86 12.99
C LEU A 116 -9.33 -9.50 13.95
N LYS A 117 -9.22 -8.99 15.19
CA LYS A 117 -8.26 -9.48 16.19
C LYS A 117 -8.35 -11.00 16.46
N PRO A 118 -9.52 -11.60 16.74
CA PRO A 118 -9.61 -13.05 16.98
C PRO A 118 -9.31 -13.89 15.73
N MET A 119 -9.32 -13.28 14.54
CA MET A 119 -8.96 -13.94 13.28
C MET A 119 -7.44 -13.89 13.03
N GLY A 120 -6.66 -13.22 13.88
CA GLY A 120 -5.24 -12.98 13.67
C GLY A 120 -4.94 -11.92 12.61
N LEU A 121 -5.91 -11.04 12.30
CA LEU A 121 -5.83 -10.10 11.18
C LEU A 121 -5.61 -8.65 11.63
N VAL A 122 -5.01 -7.87 10.74
CA VAL A 122 -4.64 -6.47 10.90
C VAL A 122 -5.49 -5.60 9.99
N ALA A 123 -6.08 -4.54 10.55
CA ALA A 123 -6.63 -3.45 9.76
C ALA A 123 -5.52 -2.44 9.48
N ALA A 124 -5.42 -1.97 8.24
CA ALA A 124 -4.46 -0.92 7.88
C ALA A 124 -5.10 0.21 7.07
N THR A 125 -4.62 1.43 7.29
CA THR A 125 -5.01 2.59 6.49
C THR A 125 -3.79 3.23 5.85
N GLN A 126 -3.89 3.58 4.57
CA GLN A 126 -2.82 4.30 3.88
C GLN A 126 -2.86 5.78 4.22
N ILE A 127 -1.67 6.36 4.44
CA ILE A 127 -1.50 7.81 4.44
C ILE A 127 -1.92 8.36 3.08
N HIS A 128 -2.81 9.35 3.09
CA HIS A 128 -3.26 10.01 1.87
C HIS A 128 -3.55 11.47 2.14
N THR A 129 -3.31 12.32 1.15
CA THR A 129 -3.71 13.73 1.19
C THR A 129 -5.23 13.88 1.28
N GLY A 130 -5.69 14.94 1.95
CA GLY A 130 -7.10 15.25 2.19
C GLY A 130 -7.77 14.45 3.31
N GLY A 131 -7.02 13.62 4.05
CA GLY A 131 -7.56 12.71 5.06
C GLY A 131 -7.02 12.92 6.49
N PRO A 132 -7.52 12.14 7.47
CA PRO A 132 -7.11 12.22 8.88
C PRO A 132 -5.73 11.61 9.16
N PHE A 133 -5.01 11.20 8.11
CA PHE A 133 -3.64 10.69 8.15
C PHE A 133 -2.71 11.53 7.26
N GLU A 134 -3.14 12.71 6.83
CA GLU A 134 -2.39 13.55 5.89
C GLU A 134 -1.04 14.04 6.43
N THR A 135 -0.91 14.22 7.74
CA THR A 135 0.33 14.64 8.40
C THR A 135 0.75 13.65 9.48
N ILE A 136 2.01 13.68 9.90
CA ILE A 136 2.49 12.80 10.99
C ILE A 136 1.75 13.08 12.29
N ASP A 137 1.47 14.34 12.61
CA ASP A 137 0.72 14.71 13.80
C ASP A 137 -0.73 14.20 13.74
N LEU A 138 -1.37 14.28 12.57
CA LEU A 138 -2.71 13.73 12.37
C LEU A 138 -2.70 12.20 12.45
N CYS A 139 -1.67 11.54 11.89
CA CYS A 139 -1.47 10.10 12.04
C CYS A 139 -1.40 9.69 13.52
N LEU A 140 -0.55 10.35 14.31
CA LEU A 140 -0.38 10.05 15.74
C LEU A 140 -1.68 10.30 16.53
N LYS A 141 -2.38 11.40 16.27
CA LYS A 141 -3.70 11.69 16.86
C LYS A 141 -4.74 10.63 16.50
N SER A 142 -4.76 10.16 15.25
CA SER A 142 -5.67 9.11 14.80
C SER A 142 -5.31 7.76 15.42
N LEU A 143 -4.03 7.42 15.51
CA LEU A 143 -3.53 6.20 16.17
C LEU A 143 -3.88 6.17 17.65
N GLU A 144 -3.72 7.30 18.37
CA GLU A 144 -4.09 7.44 19.76
C GLU A 144 -5.60 7.25 19.97
N LYS A 145 -6.43 7.77 19.06
CA LYS A 145 -7.89 7.58 19.13
C LYS A 145 -8.32 6.16 18.78
N ILE A 146 -7.71 5.54 17.76
CA ILE A 146 -8.02 4.17 17.38
C ILE A 146 -7.58 3.22 18.50
N ASN A 147 -6.36 3.37 19.02
CA ASN A 147 -5.80 2.65 20.16
C ASN A 147 -5.98 1.12 20.09
N ARG A 148 -5.60 0.49 18.97
CA ARG A 148 -5.66 -0.97 18.79
C ARG A 148 -4.37 -1.55 18.26
N GLU A 149 -3.88 -2.59 18.93
CA GLU A 149 -2.60 -3.22 18.61
C GLU A 149 -2.55 -3.92 17.26
N ASN A 150 -3.70 -4.27 16.67
CA ASN A 150 -3.81 -4.83 15.32
C ASN A 150 -4.25 -3.78 14.28
N PHE A 151 -4.00 -2.49 14.54
CA PHE A 151 -4.12 -1.44 13.55
C PHE A 151 -2.73 -0.99 13.07
N ARG A 152 -2.57 -0.77 11.76
CA ARG A 152 -1.31 -0.30 11.16
C ARG A 152 -1.54 0.82 10.15
N ILE A 153 -0.46 1.53 9.84
CA ILE A 153 -0.40 2.50 8.76
C ILE A 153 0.36 1.88 7.58
N LEU A 154 -0.20 2.04 6.38
CA LEU A 154 0.56 1.89 5.14
C LEU A 154 1.24 3.24 4.88
N TYR A 155 2.52 3.31 5.22
CA TYR A 155 3.30 4.54 5.22
C TYR A 155 3.56 4.98 3.78
N ASP A 156 3.11 6.19 3.41
CA ASP A 156 3.17 6.69 2.04
C ASP A 156 3.94 8.03 2.00
N PRO A 157 5.26 7.99 1.72
CA PRO A 157 6.08 9.19 1.68
C PRO A 157 5.62 10.22 0.63
N ALA A 158 5.10 9.76 -0.51
CA ALA A 158 4.68 10.65 -1.59
C ALA A 158 3.52 11.55 -1.17
N ASN A 159 2.56 10.99 -0.43
CA ASN A 159 1.43 11.76 0.09
C ASN A 159 1.85 12.76 1.17
N LEU A 160 2.83 12.42 2.03
CA LEU A 160 3.41 13.37 2.98
C LEU A 160 4.14 14.51 2.26
N PHE A 161 4.97 14.18 1.25
CA PHE A 161 5.67 15.18 0.45
C PHE A 161 4.72 16.14 -0.28
N GLU A 162 3.63 15.60 -0.86
CA GLU A 162 2.55 16.37 -1.48
C GLU A 162 1.87 17.30 -0.46
N ALA A 163 1.61 16.81 0.75
CA ALA A 163 1.08 17.60 1.86
C ALA A 163 2.05 18.69 2.39
N GLY A 164 3.32 18.67 1.98
CA GLY A 164 4.35 19.57 2.49
C GLY A 164 4.92 19.16 3.84
N GLU A 165 4.77 17.88 4.22
CA GLU A 165 5.22 17.30 5.47
C GLU A 165 6.58 16.63 5.34
N ASP A 166 7.26 16.46 6.48
CA ASP A 166 8.41 15.56 6.55
C ASP A 166 7.95 14.11 6.30
N TYR A 167 8.72 13.39 5.49
CA TYR A 167 8.48 11.99 5.13
C TYR A 167 9.71 11.11 5.35
N GLY A 168 10.84 11.69 5.76
CA GLY A 168 12.11 11.00 5.88
C GLY A 168 12.27 10.23 7.19
N GLU A 169 13.53 10.09 7.59
CA GLU A 169 13.95 9.33 8.77
C GLU A 169 13.22 9.71 10.06
N ASN A 170 13.00 11.00 10.31
CA ASN A 170 12.34 11.47 11.53
C ASN A 170 10.86 11.06 11.56
N SER A 171 10.12 11.25 10.47
CA SER A 171 8.73 10.81 10.32
C SER A 171 8.57 9.31 10.53
N VAL A 172 9.48 8.51 9.95
CA VAL A 172 9.50 7.06 10.16
C VAL A 172 9.72 6.71 11.63
N LYS A 173 10.71 7.32 12.30
CA LYS A 173 10.98 7.09 13.73
C LYS A 173 9.81 7.47 14.62
N ARG A 174 9.10 8.56 14.31
CA ARG A 174 7.92 9.01 15.06
C ARG A 174 6.76 8.02 14.97
N LEU A 175 6.52 7.43 13.80
CA LEU A 175 5.47 6.42 13.62
C LEU A 175 5.89 5.04 14.14
N GLY A 176 7.16 4.68 13.98
CA GLY A 176 7.76 3.46 14.53
C GLY A 176 6.95 2.19 14.23
N LYS A 177 6.62 1.44 15.28
CA LYS A 177 5.90 0.15 15.21
C LYS A 177 4.55 0.20 14.50
N TRP A 178 3.97 1.39 14.32
CA TRP A 178 2.68 1.55 13.66
C TRP A 178 2.77 1.39 12.15
N ILE A 179 3.96 1.48 11.56
CA ILE A 179 4.19 1.22 10.14
C ILE A 179 4.05 -0.29 9.89
N GLY A 180 3.05 -0.69 9.11
CA GLY A 180 2.86 -2.09 8.69
C GLY A 180 3.45 -2.39 7.31
N GLN A 181 3.50 -1.38 6.44
CA GLN A 181 3.97 -1.49 5.05
C GLN A 181 4.52 -0.14 4.60
N LEU A 182 5.57 -0.14 3.77
CA LEU A 182 5.98 1.04 3.00
C LEU A 182 5.27 1.02 1.64
N SER A 183 4.47 2.03 1.35
CA SER A 183 3.85 2.25 0.05
C SER A 183 4.70 3.22 -0.77
N VAL A 184 5.39 2.69 -1.78
CA VAL A 184 6.32 3.43 -2.63
C VAL A 184 5.59 4.02 -3.83
N GLN A 185 5.60 5.35 -3.90
CA GLN A 185 5.28 6.15 -5.08
C GLN A 185 6.35 7.23 -5.21
N ASN A 186 6.67 7.68 -6.41
CA ASN A 186 7.65 8.75 -6.58
C ASN A 186 7.10 9.91 -7.42
N ILE A 187 7.16 11.09 -6.81
CA ILE A 187 6.66 12.33 -7.37
C ILE A 187 7.70 13.42 -7.17
N ARG A 188 7.57 14.52 -7.90
CA ARG A 188 8.39 15.71 -7.74
C ARG A 188 7.57 16.95 -7.96
N VAL A 189 8.10 18.09 -7.53
CA VAL A 189 7.53 19.39 -7.91
C VAL A 189 7.62 19.54 -9.44
N ALA A 190 6.56 20.10 -10.00
CA ALA A 190 6.40 20.35 -11.43
C ALA A 190 6.01 21.81 -11.67
N SER A 191 6.14 22.25 -12.92
CA SER A 191 5.49 23.49 -13.36
C SER A 191 4.01 23.23 -13.68
N PRO A 192 3.12 24.24 -13.59
CA PRO A 192 1.68 24.07 -13.88
C PRO A 192 1.38 23.59 -15.31
N ASP A 193 2.25 23.92 -16.26
CA ASP A 193 2.16 23.61 -17.67
C ASP A 193 2.84 22.27 -18.04
N GLU A 194 3.47 21.59 -17.09
CA GLU A 194 4.12 20.32 -17.36
C GLU A 194 3.09 19.20 -17.62
N GLU A 195 3.31 18.41 -18.67
CA GLU A 195 2.38 17.32 -19.01
C GLU A 195 2.29 16.28 -17.88
N GLY A 196 1.05 15.99 -17.47
CA GLY A 196 0.74 15.07 -16.39
C GLY A 196 0.88 15.70 -15.00
N ALA A 197 1.12 17.01 -14.90
CA ALA A 197 1.10 17.71 -13.64
C ALA A 197 -0.31 17.80 -13.06
N TRP A 198 -0.40 17.77 -11.73
CA TRP A 198 -1.62 18.04 -10.99
C TRP A 198 -1.35 19.02 -9.85
N GLU A 199 -2.39 19.73 -9.41
CA GLU A 199 -2.31 20.70 -8.33
C GLU A 199 -2.78 20.08 -7.01
N TYR A 200 -2.06 20.38 -5.93
CA TYR A 200 -2.48 20.12 -4.58
C TYR A 200 -2.09 21.29 -3.66
N LYS A 201 -3.07 21.94 -3.02
CA LYS A 201 -2.90 23.11 -2.13
C LYS A 201 -2.00 24.21 -2.74
N GLY A 202 -2.19 24.54 -4.02
CA GLY A 202 -1.44 25.60 -4.70
C GLY A 202 -0.01 25.21 -5.14
N ARG A 203 0.38 23.94 -5.01
CA ARG A 203 1.64 23.38 -5.52
C ARG A 203 1.36 22.38 -6.63
N TYR A 204 2.26 22.32 -7.61
CA TYR A 204 2.13 21.40 -8.75
C TYR A 204 3.12 20.24 -8.63
N PHE A 205 2.65 19.04 -8.94
CA PHE A 205 3.42 17.81 -8.83
C PHE A 205 3.27 16.97 -10.09
N THR A 206 4.29 16.18 -10.39
CA THR A 206 4.23 15.16 -11.44
C THR A 206 4.96 13.90 -10.98
N ARG A 207 4.73 12.79 -11.68
CA ARG A 207 5.37 11.49 -11.42
C ARG A 207 6.79 11.48 -11.96
N CYS A 208 7.68 10.78 -11.26
CA CYS A 208 9.05 10.53 -11.72
C CYS A 208 9.50 9.13 -11.32
N LEU A 209 10.56 8.61 -11.95
CA LEU A 209 11.12 7.31 -11.57
C LEU A 209 11.88 7.42 -10.25
N LEU A 210 12.01 6.31 -9.52
CA LEU A 210 12.90 6.26 -8.35
C LEU A 210 14.32 6.70 -8.72
N GLY A 211 14.95 7.50 -7.87
CA GLY A 211 16.29 8.04 -8.09
C GLY A 211 16.36 9.22 -9.08
N ASP A 212 15.23 9.79 -9.51
CA ASP A 212 15.22 11.15 -10.04
C ASP A 212 15.74 12.11 -8.95
N PRO A 213 16.75 12.95 -9.20
CA PRO A 213 17.32 13.85 -8.19
C PRO A 213 16.33 14.90 -7.68
N ARG A 214 15.20 15.11 -8.35
CA ARG A 214 14.10 15.98 -7.91
C ARG A 214 12.97 15.21 -7.22
N GLY A 215 13.05 13.88 -7.20
CA GLY A 215 12.09 12.99 -6.54
C GLY A 215 12.30 12.93 -5.02
N LEU A 216 11.63 11.98 -4.37
CA LEU A 216 11.74 11.80 -2.93
C LEU A 216 13.10 11.20 -2.53
N ASP A 217 13.62 11.65 -1.38
CA ASP A 217 14.78 11.04 -0.71
C ASP A 217 14.36 9.74 0.01
N TYR A 218 14.28 8.66 -0.77
CA TYR A 218 14.04 7.33 -0.22
C TYR A 218 15.20 6.81 0.63
N GLU A 219 16.43 7.30 0.49
CA GLU A 219 17.53 6.87 1.36
C GLU A 219 17.24 7.27 2.81
N SER A 220 16.71 8.48 3.04
CA SER A 220 16.23 8.93 4.36
C SER A 220 15.10 8.06 4.90
N VAL A 221 14.13 7.71 4.06
CA VAL A 221 13.03 6.79 4.45
C VAL A 221 13.60 5.44 4.90
N PHE A 222 14.49 4.84 4.12
CA PHE A 222 15.08 3.54 4.43
C PHE A 222 16.00 3.56 5.65
N ARG A 223 16.76 4.65 5.88
CA ARG A 223 17.50 4.85 7.15
C ARG A 223 16.55 4.82 8.34
N GLY A 224 15.41 5.51 8.25
CA GLY A 224 14.38 5.47 9.28
C GLY A 224 13.82 4.06 9.51
N LEU A 225 13.50 3.34 8.43
CA LEU A 225 12.94 1.99 8.52
C LEU A 225 13.93 1.02 9.19
N ARG A 226 15.22 1.11 8.86
CA ARG A 226 16.28 0.34 9.54
C ARG A 226 16.40 0.72 11.00
N ALA A 227 16.36 2.02 11.32
CA ALA A 227 16.47 2.49 12.71
C ALA A 227 15.34 1.99 13.63
N ILE A 228 14.16 1.69 13.07
CA ILE A 228 13.03 1.12 13.82
C ILE A 228 12.95 -0.41 13.72
N GLY A 229 13.89 -1.07 13.05
CA GLY A 229 13.90 -2.52 12.84
C GLY A 229 12.77 -3.03 11.96
N PHE A 230 12.29 -2.22 11.00
CA PHE A 230 11.22 -2.63 10.10
C PHE A 230 11.68 -3.75 9.15
N ASP A 231 10.95 -4.86 9.15
CA ASP A 231 11.24 -6.03 8.31
C ASP A 231 10.08 -6.41 7.36
N GLY A 232 9.05 -5.55 7.27
CA GLY A 232 7.84 -5.82 6.50
C GLY A 232 7.97 -5.59 4.99
N TYR A 233 6.83 -5.34 4.35
CA TYR A 233 6.74 -5.20 2.90
C TYR A 233 7.06 -3.77 2.42
N VAL A 234 7.78 -3.71 1.31
CA VAL A 234 8.04 -2.51 0.51
C VAL A 234 7.26 -2.65 -0.79
N THR A 235 6.12 -1.98 -0.87
CA THR A 235 5.13 -2.15 -1.93
C THR A 235 5.20 -1.04 -2.96
N VAL A 236 5.50 -1.37 -4.21
CA VAL A 236 5.38 -0.41 -5.32
C VAL A 236 3.89 -0.17 -5.59
N ASN A 237 3.40 1.03 -5.24
CA ASN A 237 1.99 1.43 -5.31
C ASN A 237 1.76 2.51 -6.39
N GLU A 238 2.43 2.34 -7.52
CA GLU A 238 2.29 3.23 -8.67
C GLU A 238 1.14 2.77 -9.59
N PRO A 239 0.29 3.67 -10.09
CA PRO A 239 -0.55 3.38 -11.25
C PRO A 239 0.30 3.12 -12.49
N LYS A 240 -0.35 2.54 -13.49
CA LYS A 240 0.25 2.19 -14.77
C LYS A 240 1.11 3.33 -15.34
N PRO A 241 2.37 3.07 -15.73
CA PRO A 241 3.20 4.06 -16.41
C PRO A 241 2.61 4.40 -17.78
N THR A 242 2.68 5.68 -18.16
CA THR A 242 2.21 6.16 -19.47
C THR A 242 3.34 6.38 -20.48
N ARG A 243 4.58 6.48 -20.00
CA ARG A 243 5.77 6.84 -20.79
C ARG A 243 6.85 5.74 -20.84
N MET A 244 6.58 4.58 -20.24
CA MET A 244 7.51 3.46 -20.14
C MET A 244 6.71 2.17 -20.19
N ASP A 245 7.31 1.11 -20.75
CA ASP A 245 6.73 -0.22 -20.69
C ASP A 245 6.51 -0.67 -19.24
N VAL A 246 5.43 -1.40 -18.98
CA VAL A 246 5.04 -1.78 -17.61
C VAL A 246 6.04 -2.76 -16.98
N GLU A 247 6.62 -3.66 -17.77
CA GLU A 247 7.62 -4.63 -17.29
C GLU A 247 8.94 -3.92 -17.02
N GLU A 248 9.38 -3.04 -17.93
CA GLU A 248 10.58 -2.21 -17.74
C GLU A 248 10.46 -1.35 -16.47
N PHE A 249 9.31 -0.73 -16.26
CA PHE A 249 9.01 0.06 -15.07
C PHE A 249 9.09 -0.78 -13.80
N ALA A 250 8.40 -1.92 -13.77
CA ALA A 250 8.35 -2.81 -12.61
C ALA A 250 9.74 -3.34 -12.24
N LYS A 251 10.55 -3.74 -13.24
CA LYS A 251 11.93 -4.19 -13.03
C LYS A 251 12.83 -3.06 -12.53
N THR A 252 12.72 -1.87 -13.12
CA THR A 252 13.51 -0.69 -12.71
C THR A 252 13.26 -0.32 -11.26
N PHE A 253 11.99 -0.32 -10.82
CA PHE A 253 11.64 -0.08 -9.42
C PHE A 253 12.18 -1.18 -8.50
N ALA A 254 12.01 -2.46 -8.87
CA ALA A 254 12.53 -3.59 -8.08
C ALA A 254 14.04 -3.52 -7.89
N GLU A 255 14.80 -3.22 -8.94
CA GLU A 255 16.26 -3.07 -8.87
C GLU A 255 16.69 -1.94 -7.94
N LYS A 256 16.06 -0.76 -8.05
CA LYS A 256 16.39 0.41 -7.23
C LYS A 256 16.03 0.20 -5.77
N LEU A 257 14.85 -0.35 -5.48
CA LEU A 257 14.44 -0.63 -4.10
C LEU A 257 15.30 -1.72 -3.46
N ARG A 258 15.69 -2.77 -4.20
CA ARG A 258 16.64 -3.76 -3.69
C ARG A 258 17.96 -3.16 -3.26
N LYS A 259 18.48 -2.19 -4.03
CA LYS A 259 19.71 -1.47 -3.65
C LYS A 259 19.51 -0.74 -2.33
N LEU A 260 18.41 0.00 -2.18
CA LEU A 260 18.07 0.73 -0.95
C LEU A 260 17.86 -0.20 0.27
N MET A 261 17.23 -1.35 0.07
CA MET A 261 16.99 -2.36 1.11
C MET A 261 18.29 -3.03 1.60
N ARG A 262 19.32 -3.13 0.75
CA ARG A 262 20.61 -3.77 1.05
C ARG A 262 21.66 -2.80 1.60
N GLN A 263 21.40 -1.49 1.53
CA GLN A 263 22.30 -0.50 2.12
C GLN A 263 22.37 -0.72 3.64
N PRO A 264 23.56 -0.57 4.25
CA PRO A 264 23.73 -0.66 5.70
C PRO A 264 22.88 0.36 6.46
#